data_AF-A0A355CJ86-F1
#
_entry.id   AF-A0A355CJ86-F1
#
_cell.length_a   1.000
_cell.length_b   1.000
_cell.length_c   1.000
_cell.angle_alpha   90.00
_cell.angle_beta   90.00
_cell.angle_gamma   90.00
#
_symmetry.space_group_name_H-M   'P 1'
#
loop_
_entity.id
_entity.type
_entity.pdbx_description
1 polymer ?
#
loop_
_entity_poly.entity_id
_entity_poly.type
_entity_poly.pdbx_seq_one_letter_code
_entity_poly.pdbx_strand_id
1 'polypeptide(L)' 'MSTLISLALLIAYGGGIWKFWNGFDRTNFDRSFPNRLKLSLLWPALIFNKPYRQNFTKALKASKR' A
#
# COMPACT_ATOMS: atom_id res chain seq x y z
N MET A 1 -18.51 20.00 -2.54
CA MET A 1 -17.03 20.07 -2.44
C MET A 1 -16.46 18.93 -1.60
N SER A 2 -17.02 18.63 -0.42
CA SER A 2 -16.53 17.58 0.49
C SER A 2 -16.59 16.15 -0.10
N THR A 3 -17.64 15.83 -0.84
CA THR A 3 -17.87 14.47 -1.38
C THR A 3 -16.80 14.01 -2.37
N LEU A 4 -16.32 14.91 -3.23
CA LEU A 4 -15.28 14.61 -4.24
C LEU A 4 -13.92 14.34 -3.58
N ILE A 5 -13.58 15.11 -2.54
CA ILE A 5 -12.34 14.92 -1.77
C ILE A 5 -12.39 13.59 -1.01
N SER A 6 -13.52 13.30 -0.35
CA SER A 6 -13.73 12.01 0.32
C SER A 6 -13.64 10.84 -0.66
N LEU A 7 -14.25 10.96 -1.84
CA LEU A 7 -14.20 9.93 -2.88
C LEU A 7 -12.77 9.72 -3.41
N ALA A 8 -12.04 10.80 -3.68
CA ALA A 8 -10.66 10.74 -4.12
C ALA A 8 -9.75 10.08 -3.07
N LEU A 9 -9.94 10.39 -1.78
CA LEU A 9 -9.23 9.74 -0.68
C LEU A 9 -9.57 8.25 -0.58
N LEU A 10 -10.83 7.88 -0.79
CA LEU A 10 -11.28 6.49 -0.77
C LEU A 10 -10.68 5.67 -1.92
N ILE A 11 -10.66 6.26 -3.13
CA ILE A 11 -10.03 5.66 -4.32
C ILE A 11 -8.52 5.57 -4.13
N ALA A 12 -7.87 6.61 -3.59
CA ALA A 12 -6.44 6.58 -3.29
C ALA A 12 -6.11 5.52 -2.22
N TYR A 13 -6.91 5.44 -1.14
CA TYR A 13 -6.78 4.47 -0.07
C TYR A 13 -6.92 3.03 -0.57
N GLY A 14 -8.02 2.74 -1.27
CA GLY A 14 -8.29 1.41 -1.84
C GLY A 14 -7.30 1.04 -2.95
N GLY A 15 -6.96 2.00 -3.81
CA GLY A 15 -5.98 1.80 -4.89
C GLY A 15 -4.56 1.52 -4.37
N GLY A 16 -4.16 2.21 -3.30
CA GLY A 16 -2.89 1.96 -2.59
C GLY A 16 -2.84 0.56 -1.99
N ILE A 17 -3.92 0.14 -1.30
CA ILE A 17 -4.06 -1.21 -0.75
C ILE A 17 -3.95 -2.25 -1.86
N TRP A 18 -4.72 -2.12 -2.94
CA TRP A 18 -4.76 -3.14 -3.99
C TRP A 18 -3.41 -3.31 -4.70
N LYS A 19 -2.75 -2.20 -5.06
CA LYS A 19 -1.42 -2.25 -5.70
C LYS A 19 -0.36 -2.78 -4.75
N PHE A 20 -0.39 -2.37 -3.47
CA PHE A 20 0.56 -2.88 -2.49
C PHE A 20 0.33 -4.37 -2.22
N TRP A 21 -0.93 -4.80 -2.15
CA TRP A 21 -1.30 -6.19 -1.99
C TRP A 21 -0.74 -7.03 -3.13
N ASN A 22 -1.02 -6.70 -4.40
CA ASN A 22 -0.53 -7.46 -5.56
C ASN A 22 1.00 -7.52 -5.64
N GLY A 23 1.69 -6.44 -5.26
CA GLY A 23 3.15 -6.38 -5.27
C GLY A 23 3.86 -6.86 -4.01
N PHE A 24 3.12 -7.24 -2.96
CA PHE A 24 3.67 -7.53 -1.63
C PHE A 24 4.74 -8.62 -1.66
N ASP A 25 4.58 -9.62 -2.53
CA ASP A 25 5.48 -10.77 -2.64
C ASP A 25 6.90 -10.40 -3.12
N ARG A 26 7.06 -9.19 -3.70
CA ARG A 26 8.35 -8.62 -4.13
C ARG A 26 8.98 -7.67 -3.10
N THR A 27 8.35 -7.47 -1.95
CA THR A 27 8.91 -6.68 -0.85
C THR A 27 9.86 -7.52 0.01
N ASN A 28 10.67 -6.85 0.83
CA ASN A 28 11.52 -7.52 1.82
C ASN A 28 10.74 -7.82 3.13
N PHE A 29 9.42 -7.68 3.14
CA PHE A 29 8.61 -8.02 4.30
C PHE A 29 8.37 -9.52 4.37
N ASP A 30 8.12 -9.99 5.58
CA ASP A 30 7.70 -11.36 5.82
C ASP A 30 6.39 -11.65 5.07
N ARG A 31 6.38 -12.70 4.23
CA ARG A 31 5.27 -13.11 3.36
C ARG A 31 4.14 -13.81 4.14
N SER A 32 3.84 -13.27 5.30
CA SER A 32 2.77 -13.74 6.16
C SER A 32 1.48 -13.02 5.81
N PHE A 33 0.38 -13.76 5.65
CA PHE A 33 -0.96 -13.20 5.42
C PHE A 33 -1.35 -12.08 6.40
N PRO A 34 -1.20 -12.25 7.74
CA PRO A 34 -1.51 -11.17 8.68
C PRO A 34 -0.60 -9.95 8.51
N ASN A 35 0.65 -10.15 8.09
CA ASN A 35 1.61 -9.07 7.88
C ASN A 35 1.27 -8.28 6.60
N ARG A 36 0.91 -8.98 5.52
CA ARG A 36 0.37 -8.38 4.29
C ARG A 36 -0.86 -7.54 4.59
N LEU A 37 -1.82 -8.07 5.36
CA LEU A 37 -3.03 -7.36 5.76
C LEU A 37 -2.72 -6.08 6.54
N LYS A 38 -1.94 -6.19 7.62
CA LYS A 38 -1.56 -5.06 8.47
C LYS A 38 -0.81 -3.98 7.69
N LEU A 39 0.21 -4.37 6.92
CA LEU A 39 1.03 -3.44 6.15
C LEU A 39 0.25 -2.80 5.00
N SER A 40 -0.70 -3.53 4.41
CA SER A 40 -1.59 -2.98 3.38
C SER A 40 -2.55 -1.96 3.97
N LEU A 41 -3.25 -2.26 5.08
CA LEU A 41 -4.21 -1.33 5.70
C LEU A 41 -3.55 -0.08 6.29
N LEU A 42 -2.39 -0.25 6.93
CA LEU A 42 -1.65 0.81 7.61
C LEU A 42 -0.76 1.64 6.67
N TRP A 43 -0.87 1.41 5.36
CA TRP A 43 -0.02 2.07 4.38
C TRP A 43 0.04 3.60 4.44
N PRO A 44 -1.05 4.35 4.70
CA PRO A 44 -0.99 5.81 4.72
C PRO A 44 -0.22 6.33 5.94
N ALA A 45 -0.28 5.60 7.06
CA ALA A 45 0.46 5.93 8.28
C ALA A 45 1.94 5.55 8.16
N LEU A 46 2.24 4.43 7.48
CA LEU A 46 3.59 3.92 7.36
C LEU A 46 4.40 4.57 6.23
N ILE A 47 3.77 5.34 5.33
CA ILE A 47 4.47 5.99 4.20
C ILE A 47 5.53 7.02 4.65
N PHE A 48 5.41 7.56 5.86
CA PHE A 48 6.38 8.45 6.49
C PHE A 48 7.65 7.71 6.93
N ASN A 49 7.62 6.38 7.04
CA ASN A 49 8.75 5.57 7.43
C ASN A 49 9.60 5.18 6.20
N LYS A 50 10.89 5.56 6.20
CA LYS A 50 11.82 5.37 5.06
C LYS A 50 11.91 3.90 4.56
N PRO A 51 12.20 2.89 5.42
CA PRO A 51 12.19 1.47 5.02
C PRO A 51 10.84 1.00 4.50
N TYR A 52 9.72 1.45 5.08
CA TYR A 52 8.41 1.09 4.59
C TYR A 52 8.16 1.68 3.20
N ARG A 53 8.41 2.97 2.99
CA ARG A 53 8.24 3.66 1.71
C ARG A 53 9.03 3.01 0.57
N GLN A 54 10.25 2.56 0.84
CA GLN A 54 11.06 1.83 -0.13
C GLN A 54 10.41 0.51 -0.55
N ASN A 55 9.93 -0.28 0.42
CA ASN A 55 9.22 -1.53 0.14
C ASN A 55 7.86 -1.30 -0.51
N PHE A 56 7.12 -0.28 -0.10
CA PHE A 56 5.88 0.14 -0.72
C PHE A 56 6.08 0.49 -2.19
N THR A 57 7.10 1.29 -2.50
CA THR A 57 7.45 1.63 -3.89
C THR A 57 7.85 0.39 -4.70
N LYS A 58 8.56 -0.57 -4.09
CA LYS A 58 8.86 -1.86 -4.74
C LYS A 58 7.59 -2.64 -5.05
N ALA A 59 6.64 -2.74 -4.11
CA ALA A 59 5.36 -3.39 -4.32
C ALA A 59 4.56 -2.70 -5.44
N LEU A 60 4.48 -1.37 -5.43
CA LEU A 60 3.79 -0.63 -6.49
C LEU A 60 4.40 -0.87 -7.88
N LYS A 61 5.74 -0.92 -7.98
CA LYS A 61 6.43 -1.26 -9.23
C LYS A 61 6.19 -2.71 -9.66
N ALA A 62 6.16 -3.63 -8.70
CA ALA A 62 5.88 -5.04 -8.94
C ALA A 62 4.45 -5.28 -9.43
N SER A 63 3.46 -4.56 -8.89
CA SER A 63 2.04 -4.67 -9.30
C SER A 63 1.77 -4.16 -10.72
N LYS A 64 2.71 -3.44 -11.35
CA LYS A 64 2.57 -2.93 -12.72
C LYS A 64 3.13 -3.91 -13.78
N ARG A 65 3.87 -4.94 -13.36
CA ARG A 65 4.33 -6.03 -14.23
C ARG A 65 3.27 -7.13 -14.30
#